data_AF-A0A183T1G6-F1
#
_entry.id   AF-A0A183T1G6-F1
#
_cell.length_a   1.000
_cell.length_b   1.000
_cell.length_c   1.000
_cell.angle_alpha   90.00
_cell.angle_beta   90.00
_cell.angle_gamma   90.00
#
_symmetry.space_group_name_H-M   'P 1'
#
loop_
_entity.id
_entity.type
_entity.pdbx_description
1 polymer ?
#
loop_
_entity_poly.entity_id
_entity_poly.type
_entity_poly.pdbx_seq_one_letter_code
_entity_poly.pdbx_strand_id
1 'polypeptide(L)' 'LSQFVSPYTGRIYGRHITGLCIPMQKRISQLIKRSRKFGFMATELKETVFFNDPDLTRKRT' A
#
# COMPACT_ATOMS: atom_id res chain seq x y z
N LEU A 1 1.04 -6.44 0.31
CA LEU A 1 1.47 -5.11 -0.20
C LEU A 1 0.27 -4.20 -0.49
N SER A 2 -0.82 -4.75 -1.07
CA SER A 2 -2.04 -4.02 -1.45
C SER A 2 -2.77 -3.30 -0.31
N GLN A 3 -2.54 -3.68 0.95
CA GLN A 3 -3.07 -3.00 2.15
C GLN A 3 -2.44 -1.63 2.39
N PHE A 4 -1.27 -1.34 1.80
CA PHE A 4 -0.54 -0.08 1.98
C PHE A 4 -0.69 0.90 0.80
N VAL A 5 -1.69 0.68 -0.06
CA VAL A 5 -2.02 1.54 -1.19
C VAL A 5 -3.48 1.98 -1.15
N SER A 6 -3.73 3.19 -1.61
CA SER A 6 -5.08 3.72 -1.79
C SER A 6 -5.85 2.91 -2.83
N PRO A 7 -7.09 2.47 -2.53
CA PRO A 7 -7.86 1.67 -3.48
C PRO A 7 -8.26 2.42 -4.75
N TYR A 8 -8.51 3.72 -4.63
CA TYR A 8 -9.01 4.57 -5.71
C TYR A 8 -7.93 5.32 -6.49
N THR A 9 -6.71 5.40 -5.96
CA THR A 9 -5.63 6.17 -6.60
C THR A 9 -4.32 5.39 -6.74
N GLY A 10 -4.22 4.21 -6.11
CA GLY A 10 -3.00 3.42 -6.10
C GLY A 10 -1.82 4.11 -5.40
N ARG A 11 -2.02 5.26 -4.76
CA ARG A 11 -0.95 5.97 -4.05
C ARG A 11 -0.53 5.15 -2.82
N ILE A 12 0.79 5.03 -2.61
CA ILE A 12 1.35 4.38 -1.43
C ILE A 12 1.07 5.29 -0.23
N TYR A 13 0.47 4.74 0.83
CA TYR A 13 0.18 5.51 2.03
C TYR A 13 1.46 5.98 2.74
N GLY A 14 1.43 7.21 3.25
CA GLY A 14 2.52 7.79 4.03
C GLY A 14 2.58 7.23 5.45
N ARG A 15 3.72 7.45 6.13
CA ARG A 15 3.96 6.97 7.50
C ARG A 15 2.90 7.40 8.52
N HIS A 16 2.32 8.59 8.33
CA HIS A 16 1.28 9.11 9.21
C HIS A 16 -0.04 8.31 9.14
N ILE A 17 -0.24 7.52 8.08
CA ILE A 17 -1.39 6.62 7.88
C ILE A 17 -1.00 5.19 8.26
N THR A 18 0.13 4.70 7.74
CA THR A 18 0.55 3.30 7.94
C THR A 18 1.04 3.01 9.35
N GLY A 19 1.52 4.01 10.08
CA GLY A 19 2.06 3.86 11.43
C GLY A 19 3.37 3.06 11.51
N LEU A 20 3.98 2.71 10.37
CA LEU A 20 5.18 1.88 10.33
C LEU A 20 6.43 2.63 10.76
N CYS A 21 7.39 1.90 11.34
CA CYS A 21 8.73 2.45 11.56
C CYS A 21 9.42 2.78 10.22
N ILE A 22 10.38 3.71 10.25
CA ILE A 22 11.06 4.22 9.04
C ILE A 22 11.66 3.08 8.19
N PRO A 23 12.39 2.09 8.76
CA PRO A 23 12.95 0.99 7.98
C PRO A 23 11.88 0.19 7.23
N MET A 24 10.76 -0.13 7.88
CA MET A 24 9.68 -0.90 7.27
C MET A 24 8.92 -0.10 6.22
N GLN A 25 8.67 1.19 6.47
CA GLN A 25 8.05 2.07 5.47
C GLN A 25 8.89 2.14 4.19
N LYS A 26 10.22 2.27 4.31
CA LYS A 26 11.14 2.26 3.16
C LYS A 26 11.09 0.91 2.43
N ARG A 27 11.15 -0.20 3.17
CA ARG A 27 11.11 -1.56 2.61
C ARG A 27 9.81 -1.81 1.83
N ILE A 28 8.65 -1.47 2.39
CA ILE A 28 7.36 -1.64 1.72
C ILE A 28 7.26 -0.77 0.47
N SER A 29 7.70 0.50 0.54
CA SER A 29 7.69 1.38 -0.63
C SER A 29 8.53 0.82 -1.79
N GLN A 30 9.71 0.27 -1.50
CA GLN A 30 10.56 -0.37 -2.49
C GLN A 30 9.92 -1.63 -3.09
N LEU A 31 9.32 -2.48 -2.24
CA LEU A 31 8.65 -3.69 -2.71
C LEU A 31 7.44 -3.38 -3.60
N ILE A 32 6.62 -2.38 -3.25
CA ILE A 32 5.49 -1.95 -4.09
C ILE A 32 5.98 -1.45 -5.45
N LYS A 33 7.00 -0.58 -5.47
CA LYS A 33 7.60 -0.08 -6.72
C LYS A 33 8.16 -1.22 -7.58
N ARG A 34 8.82 -2.20 -6.95
CA ARG A 34 9.37 -3.38 -7.61
C ARG A 34 8.25 -4.25 -8.20
N SER A 35 7.22 -4.55 -7.42
CA SER A 35 6.06 -5.33 -7.89
C SER A 35 5.36 -4.65 -9.08
N ARG A 36 5.19 -3.32 -9.05
CA ARG A 36 4.65 -2.54 -10.18
C ARG A 36 5.51 -2.67 -11.43
N LYS A 37 6.82 -2.51 -11.29
CA LYS A 37 7.76 -2.62 -12.41
C LYS A 37 7.73 -4.00 -13.08
N PHE A 38 7.49 -5.06 -12.31
CA PHE A 38 7.38 -6.43 -12.81
C PHE A 38 5.96 -6.86 -13.20
N GLY A 39 4.97 -5.97 -13.11
CA GLY A 39 3.58 -6.30 -13.48
C GLY A 39 2.81 -7.13 -12.45
N PHE A 40 3.34 -7.30 -11.23
CA PHE A 40 2.67 -8.03 -10.15
C PHE A 40 1.67 -7.19 -9.35
N MET A 41 1.59 -5.88 -9.60
CA MET A 41 0.69 -4.98 -8.88
C MET A 41 0.30 -3.79 -9.76
N ALA A 42 -0.98 -3.46 -9.75
CA ALA A 42 -1.49 -2.28 -10.45
C ALA A 42 -0.98 -0.94 -9.87
N THR A 43 -0.87 0.08 -10.73
CA THR A 43 -0.35 1.41 -10.36
C THR A 43 -1.44 2.39 -9.98
N GLU A 44 -2.56 2.40 -10.70
CA GLU A 44 -3.63 3.40 -10.52
C GLU A 44 -4.75 2.98 -9.58
N LEU A 45 -5.07 1.69 -9.54
CA LEU A 45 -6.15 1.15 -8.72
C LEU A 45 -5.65 -0.07 -7.95
N LYS A 46 -6.23 -0.32 -6.78
CA LYS A 46 -6.01 -1.58 -6.07
C LYS A 46 -6.79 -2.69 -6.77
N GLU A 47 -6.23 -3.88 -6.83
CA GLU A 47 -6.93 -5.04 -7.40
C GLU A 47 -8.09 -5.46 -6.49
N THR A 48 -9.23 -5.77 -7.11
CA THR A 48 -10.50 -6.07 -6.42
C THR A 48 -10.40 -7.27 -5.49
N VAL A 49 -9.55 -8.25 -5.82
CA VAL A 49 -9.29 -9.44 -5.00
C VAL A 49 -8.79 -9.11 -3.59
N PHE A 50 -8.19 -7.93 -3.39
CA PHE A 50 -7.67 -7.48 -2.10
C PHE A 50 -8.60 -6.48 -1.38
N PHE A 51 -9.80 -6.21 -1.88
CA PHE A 51 -10.69 -5.20 -1.28
C PHE A 51 -11.20 -5.60 0.10
N ASN A 52 -11.36 -6.91 0.32
CA ASN A 52 -11.83 -7.46 1.59
C ASN A 52 -10.71 -7.70 2.61
N ASP A 53 -9.47 -7.31 2.30
CA ASP A 53 -8.37 -7.38 3.25
C ASP A 53 -8.65 -6.49 4.48
N PRO A 54 -8.25 -6.92 5.69
CA PRO A 54 -8.35 -6.08 6.87
C PRO A 54 -7.56 -4.78 6.67
N ASP A 55 -8.14 -3.68 7.12
CA ASP A 55 -7.51 -2.36 7.08
C ASP A 55 -6.47 -2.25 8.20
N LEU A 56 -5.19 -2.20 7.81
CA LEU A 56 -4.06 -2.04 8.74
C LEU A 56 -3.72 -0.58 9.02
N THR A 57 -4.44 0.38 8.42
CA THR A 57 -4.15 1.81 8.59
C THR A 57 -4.79 2.37 9.85
N ARG A 58 -4.15 3.38 10.46
CA ARG A 58 -4.75 4.07 11.61
C ARG A 58 -5.92 4.93 11.13
N LYS A 59 -7.15 4.49 11.39
CA LYS A 59 -8.31 5.38 11.35
C LYS A 59 -8.22 6.32 12.56
N ARG A 60 -8.02 7.61 12.31
CA ARG A 60 -8.30 8.63 13.33
C ARG A 60 -9.80 8.86 13.30
N THR A 61 -10.53 8.23 14.22
CA THR A 61 -11.84 8.71 14.67
C THR A 61 -11.68 10.02 15.42
#